data_AF-A0A7L3M767-F1
#
_entry.id   AF-A0A7L3M767-F1
#
_cell.length_a   1.000
_cell.length_b   1.000
_cell.length_c   1.000
_cell.angle_alpha   90.00
_cell.angle_beta   90.00
_cell.angle_gamma   90.00
#
_symmetry.space_group_name_H-M   'P 1'
#
loop_
_entity.id
_entity.type
_entity.pdbx_description
1 polymer ?
#
loop_
_entity_poly.entity_id
_entity_poly.type
_entity_poly.pdbx_seq_one_letter_code
_entity_poly.pdbx_strand_id
1 'polypeptide(L)'
;LFLKVSEICKENVTLKDQVAALQEAANVHEMESKANRETIMRLVSEVAKEQKKAAGYYQDMEKLSKDVDSAIIKRQSLEMEIRNLQEKLTVNQKALDTSKQELHNLKKSSRELDASLKSSREEARTAQSSLEAFKEEIATLLSCGSATVKPFEKTILERIQEINCKEENKEIVSIWADSVCKGVLECIDREGTVQEEGESECSLTNEAYPDTALEFLSCLQFINFYLKFLEQLNEKMKLDSLAAEVGFDMTMDMILARVEQLVKLEGDAVVENKTVAYSLRRKLKAQKEKLERKELHMNLLRQKITQLEEEKQVRAALTVERDEANLAVRKLHKMIERLQKQLDLARETNTDLKAKLSETSELKVTTAVMPIFSTDNTSACVCMYAYRYMFSLTSPSLPVSFIPFCLLSQLADFREVVSRMLGLDIANLALPDYEIITRLDGLIHSHQHHFFPCVCFKDVARTPEEQQRNIQLLH
;
A
#
# COMPACT_ATOMS: atom_id res chain seq x y z
N LEU A 1 57.42 70.30 -90.59
CA LEU A 1 55.95 70.33 -90.38
C LEU A 1 55.33 68.95 -90.60
N PHE A 2 55.09 68.49 -91.83
CA PHE A 2 54.28 67.29 -92.13
C PHE A 2 54.65 66.03 -91.32
N LEU A 3 55.94 65.68 -91.20
CA LEU A 3 56.41 64.55 -90.39
C LEU A 3 55.97 64.64 -88.92
N LYS A 4 56.12 65.81 -88.30
CA LYS A 4 55.75 66.02 -86.89
C LYS A 4 54.24 66.02 -86.66
N VAL A 5 53.45 66.37 -87.67
CA VAL A 5 51.98 66.18 -87.62
C VAL A 5 51.64 64.69 -87.69
N SER A 6 52.30 63.91 -88.55
CA SER A 6 52.11 62.45 -88.61
C SER A 6 52.51 61.75 -87.31
N GLU A 7 53.60 62.20 -86.68
CA GLU A 7 54.09 61.73 -85.38
C GLU A 7 53.07 61.99 -84.26
N ILE A 8 52.63 63.25 -84.10
CA ILE A 8 51.59 63.63 -83.11
C ILE A 8 50.27 62.89 -83.38
N CYS A 9 49.89 62.65 -84.63
CA CYS A 9 48.70 61.86 -84.96
C CYS A 9 48.83 60.40 -84.49
N LYS A 10 50.02 59.77 -84.60
CA LYS A 10 50.26 58.42 -84.07
C LYS A 10 50.19 58.39 -82.55
N GLU A 11 50.88 59.33 -81.89
CA GLU A 11 50.82 59.49 -80.43
C GLU A 11 49.37 59.65 -79.94
N ASN A 12 48.58 60.49 -80.62
CA ASN A 12 47.19 60.74 -80.25
C ASN A 12 46.28 59.52 -80.42
N VAL A 13 46.56 58.64 -81.40
CA VAL A 13 45.89 57.34 -81.51
C VAL A 13 46.30 56.44 -80.35
N THR A 14 47.61 56.24 -80.11
CA THR A 14 48.07 55.38 -79.01
C THR A 14 47.60 55.84 -77.63
N LEU A 15 47.47 57.15 -77.41
CA LEU A 15 46.91 57.71 -76.17
C LEU A 15 45.40 57.48 -76.05
N LYS A 16 44.65 57.50 -77.15
CA LYS A 16 43.22 57.12 -77.16
C LYS A 16 43.04 55.64 -76.86
N ASP A 17 43.87 54.78 -77.44
CA ASP A 17 43.85 53.34 -77.19
C ASP A 17 44.19 53.03 -75.72
N GLN A 18 45.18 53.72 -75.15
CA GLN A 18 45.50 53.65 -73.71
C GLN A 18 44.36 54.14 -72.82
N VAL A 19 43.71 55.27 -73.15
CA VAL A 19 42.55 55.79 -72.40
C VAL A 19 41.36 54.82 -72.47
N ALA A 20 41.10 54.21 -73.63
CA ALA A 20 40.06 53.20 -73.78
C ALA A 20 40.35 51.95 -72.91
N ALA A 21 41.57 51.43 -72.96
CA ALA A 21 41.98 50.27 -72.16
C ALA A 21 41.93 50.56 -70.65
N LEU A 22 42.33 51.77 -70.21
CA LEU A 22 42.23 52.19 -68.81
C LEU A 22 40.78 52.37 -68.36
N GLN A 23 39.90 52.89 -69.23
CA GLN A 23 38.46 53.00 -68.93
C GLN A 23 37.80 51.62 -68.83
N GLU A 24 38.15 50.67 -69.70
CA GLU A 24 37.66 49.29 -69.61
C GLU A 24 38.14 48.61 -68.33
N ALA A 25 39.42 48.71 -67.98
CA ALA A 25 39.97 48.17 -66.74
C ALA A 25 39.32 48.78 -65.48
N ALA A 26 39.05 50.09 -65.49
CA ALA A 26 38.33 50.76 -64.41
C ALA A 26 36.89 50.25 -64.27
N ASN A 27 36.16 50.08 -65.38
CA ASN A 27 34.80 49.55 -65.39
C ASN A 27 34.75 48.10 -64.87
N VAL A 28 35.73 47.26 -65.24
CA VAL A 28 35.86 45.88 -64.74
C VAL A 28 36.08 45.88 -63.23
N HIS A 29 37.04 46.67 -62.72
CA HIS A 29 37.29 46.75 -61.28
C HIS A 29 36.12 47.35 -60.47
N GLU A 30 35.31 48.26 -61.03
CA GLU A 30 34.08 48.71 -60.36
C GLU A 30 33.07 47.56 -60.22
N MET A 31 32.87 46.78 -61.28
CA MET A 31 31.96 45.63 -61.28
C MET A 31 32.44 44.52 -60.34
N GLU A 32 33.74 44.22 -60.31
CA GLU A 32 34.36 43.30 -59.34
C GLU A 32 34.19 43.81 -57.90
N SER A 33 34.51 45.07 -57.64
CA SER A 33 34.37 45.71 -56.32
C SER A 33 32.94 45.63 -55.80
N LYS A 34 31.95 45.87 -56.68
CA LYS A 34 30.52 45.73 -56.37
C LYS A 34 30.16 44.28 -56.01
N ALA A 35 30.56 43.29 -56.81
CA ALA A 35 30.28 41.88 -56.56
C ALA A 35 30.98 41.36 -55.28
N ASN A 36 32.20 41.83 -55.01
CA ASN A 36 32.93 41.57 -53.77
C ASN A 36 32.21 42.16 -52.56
N ARG A 37 31.75 43.42 -52.63
CA ARG A 37 30.97 44.07 -51.56
C ARG A 37 29.67 43.32 -51.25
N GLU A 38 28.93 42.91 -52.28
CA GLU A 38 27.70 42.12 -52.13
C GLU A 38 27.97 40.74 -51.50
N THR A 39 29.10 40.12 -51.83
CA THR A 39 29.54 38.85 -51.23
C THR A 39 29.99 39.02 -49.77
N ILE A 40 30.70 40.10 -49.44
CA ILE A 40 31.05 40.44 -48.04
C ILE A 40 29.78 40.67 -47.21
N MET A 41 28.80 41.43 -47.71
CA MET A 41 27.52 41.64 -47.01
C MET A 41 26.76 40.32 -46.74
N ARG A 42 26.80 39.39 -47.70
CA ARG A 42 26.20 38.05 -47.56
C ARG A 42 26.89 37.25 -46.45
N LEU A 43 28.22 37.17 -46.49
CA LEU A 43 29.03 36.45 -45.50
C LEU A 43 28.90 37.05 -44.09
N VAL A 44 28.90 38.38 -43.96
CA VAL A 44 28.64 39.06 -42.67
C VAL A 44 27.25 38.72 -42.14
N SER A 45 26.24 38.67 -43.01
CA SER A 45 24.87 38.28 -42.64
C SER A 45 24.73 36.80 -42.25
N GLU A 46 25.59 35.92 -42.78
CA GLU A 46 25.67 34.51 -42.42
C GLU A 46 26.40 34.33 -41.08
N VAL A 47 27.57 34.96 -40.90
CA VAL A 47 28.31 34.97 -39.63
C VAL A 47 27.46 35.49 -38.48
N ALA A 48 26.68 36.56 -38.68
CA ALA A 48 25.76 37.08 -37.66
C ALA A 48 24.64 36.09 -37.28
N LYS A 49 24.15 35.28 -38.24
CA LYS A 49 23.17 34.22 -37.97
C LYS A 49 23.79 33.07 -37.18
N GLU A 50 24.99 32.63 -37.55
CA GLU A 50 25.68 31.54 -36.83
C GLU A 50 26.13 31.98 -35.43
N GLN A 51 26.59 33.22 -35.24
CA GLN A 51 26.85 33.80 -33.91
C GLN A 51 25.59 33.79 -33.03
N LYS A 52 24.42 34.15 -33.59
CA LYS A 52 23.15 34.11 -32.85
C LYS A 52 22.74 32.68 -32.46
N LYS A 53 22.95 31.69 -33.33
CA LYS A 53 22.73 30.27 -33.00
C LYS A 53 23.69 29.78 -31.91
N ALA A 54 24.98 30.09 -32.05
CA ALA A 54 26.01 29.72 -31.07
C ALA A 54 25.71 30.28 -29.68
N ALA A 55 25.28 31.55 -29.58
CA ALA A 55 24.83 32.15 -28.33
C ALA A 55 23.63 31.39 -27.71
N GLY A 56 22.68 30.92 -28.53
CA GLY A 56 21.59 30.05 -28.08
C GLY A 56 22.09 28.70 -27.53
N TYR A 57 22.98 28.02 -28.27
CA TYR A 57 23.56 26.75 -27.82
C TYR A 57 24.33 26.87 -26.51
N TYR A 58 25.04 27.98 -26.26
CA TYR A 58 25.67 28.23 -24.95
C TYR A 58 24.65 28.39 -23.81
N GLN A 59 23.52 29.05 -24.05
CA GLN A 59 22.44 29.19 -23.05
C GLN A 59 21.76 27.84 -22.75
N ASP A 60 21.48 27.04 -23.78
CA ASP A 60 20.94 25.69 -23.61
C ASP A 60 21.93 24.77 -22.88
N MET A 61 23.23 24.87 -23.15
CA MET A 61 24.26 24.09 -22.45
C MET A 61 24.40 24.51 -20.98
N GLU A 62 24.37 25.81 -20.68
CA GLU A 62 24.41 26.33 -19.30
C GLU A 62 23.18 25.88 -18.49
N LYS A 63 22.00 25.90 -19.12
CA LYS A 63 20.75 25.38 -18.53
C LYS A 63 20.86 23.88 -18.25
N LEU A 64 21.30 23.09 -19.24
CA LEU A 64 21.46 21.65 -19.09
C LEU A 64 22.48 21.29 -17.99
N SER A 65 23.56 22.07 -17.83
CA SER A 65 24.50 21.90 -16.71
C SER A 65 23.81 22.04 -15.36
N LYS A 66 23.00 23.10 -15.17
CA LYS A 66 22.27 23.35 -13.92
C LYS A 66 21.23 22.25 -13.63
N ASP A 67 20.56 21.73 -14.67
CA ASP A 67 19.64 20.60 -14.54
C ASP A 67 20.37 19.30 -14.16
N VAL A 68 21.58 19.06 -14.70
CA VAL A 68 22.46 17.94 -14.33
C VAL A 68 22.94 18.05 -12.88
N ASP A 69 23.41 19.22 -12.43
CA ASP A 69 23.83 19.44 -11.04
C ASP A 69 22.67 19.21 -10.06
N SER A 70 21.48 19.71 -10.40
CA SER A 70 20.23 19.47 -9.66
C SER A 70 19.89 17.98 -9.57
N ALA A 71 20.10 17.21 -10.64
CA ALA A 71 19.88 15.78 -10.67
C ALA A 71 20.93 15.01 -9.84
N ILE A 72 22.21 15.43 -9.87
CA ILE A 72 23.30 14.84 -9.07
C ILE A 72 23.01 14.97 -7.57
N ILE A 73 22.61 16.15 -7.11
CA ILE A 73 22.27 16.39 -5.69
C ILE A 73 21.09 15.51 -5.25
N LYS A 74 20.05 15.40 -6.08
CA LYS A 74 18.89 14.53 -5.81
C LYS A 74 19.30 13.05 -5.73
N ARG A 75 20.14 12.58 -6.66
CA ARG A 75 20.69 11.21 -6.65
C ARG A 75 21.48 10.93 -5.37
N GLN A 76 22.41 11.82 -4.99
CA GLN A 76 23.22 11.66 -3.78
C GLN A 76 22.37 11.58 -2.49
N SER A 77 21.28 12.36 -2.42
CA SER A 77 20.30 12.30 -1.32
C SER A 77 19.60 10.93 -1.25
N LEU A 78 19.09 10.43 -2.39
CA LEU A 78 18.45 9.12 -2.47
C LEU A 78 19.42 7.97 -2.15
N GLU A 79 20.66 8.04 -2.62
CA GLU A 79 21.71 7.08 -2.28
C GLU A 79 22.03 7.06 -0.77
N MET A 80 21.90 8.20 -0.08
CA MET A 80 22.04 8.27 1.38
C MET A 80 20.84 7.66 2.11
N GLU A 81 19.61 7.87 1.64
CA GLU A 81 18.43 7.20 2.20
C GLU A 81 18.46 5.68 1.96
N ILE A 82 18.90 5.22 0.78
CA ILE A 82 19.10 3.79 0.47
C ILE A 82 20.07 3.14 1.46
N ARG A 83 21.25 3.74 1.72
CA ARG A 83 22.22 3.21 2.69
C ARG A 83 21.64 3.13 4.11
N ASN A 84 20.90 4.14 4.53
CA ASN A 84 20.23 4.20 5.84
C ASN A 84 19.13 3.12 5.98
N LEU A 85 18.38 2.85 4.90
CA LEU A 85 17.39 1.77 4.86
C LEU A 85 18.05 0.38 4.85
N GLN A 86 19.17 0.21 4.14
CA GLN A 86 19.96 -1.03 4.14
C GLN A 86 20.54 -1.32 5.54
N GLU A 87 21.13 -0.33 6.20
CA GLU A 87 21.62 -0.46 7.58
C GLU A 87 20.50 -0.93 8.52
N LYS A 88 19.36 -0.25 8.51
CA LYS A 88 18.17 -0.64 9.29
C LYS A 88 17.66 -2.04 8.96
N LEU A 89 17.71 -2.46 7.70
CA LEU A 89 17.33 -3.82 7.32
C LEU A 89 18.27 -4.85 7.97
N THR A 90 19.59 -4.62 7.95
CA THR A 90 20.55 -5.53 8.61
C THR A 90 20.38 -5.59 10.14
N VAL A 91 20.03 -4.46 10.78
CA VAL A 91 19.77 -4.39 12.22
C VAL A 91 18.50 -5.17 12.58
N ASN A 92 17.40 -4.96 11.83
CA ASN A 92 16.15 -5.68 12.06
C ASN A 92 16.29 -7.19 11.75
N GLN A 93 17.06 -7.57 10.73
CA GLN A 93 17.35 -8.97 10.43
C GLN A 93 18.07 -9.66 11.60
N LYS A 94 19.12 -9.03 12.15
CA LYS A 94 19.83 -9.53 13.34
C LYS A 94 18.89 -9.69 14.54
N ALA A 95 18.07 -8.67 14.84
CA ALA A 95 17.12 -8.72 15.95
C ALA A 95 16.05 -9.81 15.77
N LEU A 96 15.55 -10.01 14.55
CA LEU A 96 14.64 -11.10 14.21
C LEU A 96 15.30 -12.48 14.41
N ASP A 97 16.56 -12.65 14.03
CA ASP A 97 17.26 -13.93 14.18
C ASP A 97 17.64 -14.22 15.64
N THR A 98 17.97 -13.20 16.44
CA THR A 98 18.04 -13.32 17.91
C THR A 98 16.71 -13.77 18.51
N SER A 99 15.60 -13.13 18.14
CA SER A 99 14.27 -13.47 18.65
C SER A 99 13.81 -14.89 18.24
N LYS A 100 14.19 -15.37 17.05
CA LYS A 100 13.99 -16.78 16.65
C LYS A 100 14.75 -17.75 17.56
N GLN A 101 15.98 -17.41 17.95
CA GLN A 101 16.78 -18.25 18.85
C GLN A 101 16.22 -18.26 20.28
N GLU A 102 15.77 -17.11 20.78
CA GLU A 102 15.06 -17.00 22.06
C GLU A 102 13.78 -17.85 22.07
N LEU A 103 12.96 -17.74 21.01
CA LEU A 103 11.75 -18.54 20.85
C LEU A 103 12.03 -20.05 20.74
N HIS A 104 13.14 -20.44 20.10
CA HIS A 104 13.59 -21.84 20.06
C HIS A 104 13.97 -22.34 21.46
N ASN A 105 14.74 -21.54 22.21
CA ASN A 105 15.17 -21.88 23.57
C ASN A 105 13.96 -21.98 24.52
N LEU A 106 13.02 -21.03 24.45
CA LEU A 106 11.78 -21.06 25.24
C LEU A 106 10.92 -22.30 24.91
N LYS A 107 10.83 -22.69 23.63
CA LYS A 107 10.16 -23.94 23.21
C LYS A 107 10.87 -25.20 23.72
N LYS A 108 12.19 -25.18 23.89
CA LYS A 108 12.95 -26.29 24.51
C LYS A 108 12.59 -26.40 26.00
N SER A 109 12.71 -25.31 26.76
CA SER A 109 12.40 -25.31 28.20
C SER A 109 10.93 -25.59 28.51
N SER A 110 10.00 -25.17 27.66
CA SER A 110 8.58 -25.56 27.76
C SER A 110 8.39 -27.09 27.66
N ARG A 111 9.09 -27.76 26.72
CA ARG A 111 9.02 -29.22 26.56
C ARG A 111 9.68 -29.97 27.73
N GLU A 112 10.72 -29.39 28.31
CA GLU A 112 11.42 -29.92 29.48
C GLU A 112 10.50 -29.85 30.71
N LEU A 113 9.84 -28.72 30.95
CA LEU A 113 8.83 -28.57 32.00
C LEU A 113 7.62 -29.49 31.80
N ASP A 114 7.11 -29.62 30.56
CA ASP A 114 6.03 -30.58 30.23
C ASP A 114 6.42 -32.03 30.54
N ALA A 115 7.69 -32.40 30.39
CA ALA A 115 8.19 -33.72 30.71
C ALA A 115 8.29 -33.93 32.23
N SER A 116 8.86 -32.98 32.96
CA SER A 116 8.92 -33.01 34.43
C SER A 116 7.53 -33.05 35.07
N LEU A 117 6.58 -32.26 34.55
CA LEU A 117 5.19 -32.26 34.99
C LEU A 117 4.51 -33.63 34.78
N LYS A 118 4.80 -34.32 33.68
CA LYS A 118 4.29 -35.67 33.41
C LYS A 118 4.90 -36.70 34.35
N SER A 119 6.21 -36.62 34.63
CA SER A 119 6.88 -37.50 35.60
C SER A 119 6.27 -37.34 36.99
N SER A 120 6.22 -36.12 37.51
CA SER A 120 5.62 -35.81 38.82
C SER A 120 4.14 -36.22 38.91
N ARG A 121 3.38 -36.14 37.81
CA ARG A 121 1.99 -36.63 37.75
C ARG A 121 1.87 -38.16 37.65
N GLU A 122 2.89 -38.88 37.21
CA GLU A 122 2.96 -40.35 37.30
C GLU A 122 3.34 -40.76 38.72
N GLU A 123 4.39 -40.16 39.29
CA GLU A 123 4.85 -40.34 40.68
C GLU A 123 3.71 -40.09 41.69
N ALA A 124 2.96 -38.99 41.54
CA ALA A 124 1.82 -38.69 42.39
C ALA A 124 0.66 -39.71 42.22
N ARG A 125 0.50 -40.30 41.02
CA ARG A 125 -0.49 -41.37 40.80
C ARG A 125 -0.04 -42.69 41.43
N THR A 126 1.22 -43.09 41.30
CA THR A 126 1.72 -44.31 41.95
C THR A 126 1.65 -44.19 43.46
N ALA A 127 2.00 -43.03 44.03
CA ALA A 127 1.84 -42.75 45.46
C ALA A 127 0.38 -42.84 45.92
N GLN A 128 -0.56 -42.25 45.17
CA GLN A 128 -1.99 -42.37 45.47
C GLN A 128 -2.48 -43.83 45.39
N SER A 129 -2.07 -44.59 44.37
CA SER A 129 -2.42 -46.00 44.24
C SER A 129 -1.89 -46.85 45.39
N SER A 130 -0.67 -46.60 45.87
CA SER A 130 -0.16 -47.27 47.08
C SER A 130 -0.89 -46.86 48.35
N LEU A 131 -1.35 -45.61 48.45
CA LEU A 131 -2.14 -45.14 49.61
C LEU A 131 -3.54 -45.77 49.65
N GLU A 132 -4.23 -45.90 48.51
CA GLU A 132 -5.52 -46.60 48.48
C GLU A 132 -5.37 -48.10 48.73
N ALA A 133 -4.34 -48.76 48.17
CA ALA A 133 -4.05 -50.16 48.47
C ALA A 133 -3.78 -50.39 49.98
N PHE A 134 -3.02 -49.50 50.63
CA PHE A 134 -2.78 -49.55 52.07
C PHE A 134 -4.06 -49.35 52.91
N LYS A 135 -4.99 -48.49 52.46
CA LYS A 135 -6.33 -48.36 53.09
C LYS A 135 -7.18 -49.62 52.90
N GLU A 136 -7.06 -50.31 51.77
CA GLU A 136 -7.71 -51.60 51.52
C GLU A 136 -7.13 -52.71 52.41
N GLU A 137 -5.80 -52.77 52.58
CA GLU A 137 -5.16 -53.69 53.53
C GLU A 137 -5.63 -53.43 54.97
N ILE A 138 -5.64 -52.19 55.44
CA ILE A 138 -6.13 -51.86 56.78
C ILE A 138 -7.64 -52.18 56.93
N ALA A 139 -8.47 -51.84 55.94
CA ALA A 139 -9.91 -52.13 56.01
C ALA A 139 -10.21 -53.63 55.98
N THR A 140 -9.44 -54.45 55.27
CA THR A 140 -9.59 -55.91 55.32
C THR A 140 -9.13 -56.49 56.65
N LEU A 141 -8.03 -56.00 57.23
CA LEU A 141 -7.55 -56.42 58.56
C LEU A 141 -8.49 -56.03 59.72
N LEU A 142 -9.14 -54.87 59.65
CA LEU A 142 -10.11 -54.40 60.66
C LEU A 142 -11.52 -55.00 60.48
N SER A 143 -11.77 -55.67 59.36
CA SER A 143 -13.03 -56.38 59.09
C SER A 143 -13.04 -57.74 59.77
N CYS A 144 -14.02 -57.98 60.64
CA CYS A 144 -14.24 -59.27 61.30
C CYS A 144 -15.60 -59.85 60.90
N GLY A 145 -15.87 -61.12 61.25
CA GLY A 145 -17.10 -61.84 60.86
C GLY A 145 -18.44 -61.24 61.33
N SER A 146 -18.40 -60.09 62.02
CA SER A 146 -19.56 -59.32 62.49
C SER A 146 -19.62 -57.87 61.96
N ALA A 147 -18.58 -57.37 61.26
CA ALA A 147 -18.55 -56.01 60.72
C ALA A 147 -17.56 -55.88 59.54
N THR A 148 -18.06 -55.41 58.39
CA THR A 148 -17.24 -55.06 57.21
C THR A 148 -16.86 -53.59 57.24
N VAL A 149 -15.55 -53.30 57.21
CA VAL A 149 -14.98 -51.95 57.16
C VAL A 149 -14.77 -51.55 55.70
N LYS A 150 -14.95 -50.28 55.37
CA LYS A 150 -14.66 -49.74 54.03
C LYS A 150 -13.30 -49.03 54.02
N PRO A 151 -12.57 -49.00 52.88
CA PRO A 151 -11.24 -48.37 52.75
C PRO A 151 -11.28 -46.84 52.73
N PHE A 152 -12.10 -46.23 53.58
CA PHE A 152 -12.16 -44.79 53.78
C PHE A 152 -11.55 -44.45 55.13
N GLU A 153 -10.60 -43.51 55.13
CA GLU A 153 -9.83 -43.07 56.30
C GLU A 153 -10.71 -42.79 57.54
N LYS A 154 -11.82 -42.06 57.37
CA LYS A 154 -12.78 -41.81 58.44
C LYS A 154 -13.39 -43.10 59.02
N THR A 155 -13.83 -44.03 58.18
CA THR A 155 -14.44 -45.30 58.60
C THR A 155 -13.43 -46.26 59.23
N ILE A 156 -12.17 -46.21 58.78
CA ILE A 156 -11.04 -46.90 59.41
C ILE A 156 -10.81 -46.35 60.83
N LEU A 157 -10.72 -45.03 60.98
CA LEU A 157 -10.52 -44.37 62.27
C LEU A 157 -11.68 -44.61 63.25
N GLU A 158 -12.93 -44.47 62.80
CA GLU A 158 -14.14 -44.77 63.58
C GLU A 158 -14.10 -46.22 64.10
N ARG A 159 -13.65 -47.17 63.28
CA ARG A 159 -13.52 -48.58 63.67
C ARG A 159 -12.38 -48.83 64.66
N ILE A 160 -11.22 -48.19 64.50
CA ILE A 160 -10.10 -48.30 65.44
C ILE A 160 -10.52 -47.77 66.82
N GLN A 161 -11.25 -46.64 66.85
CA GLN A 161 -11.82 -46.08 68.08
C GLN A 161 -12.84 -47.03 68.72
N GLU A 162 -13.75 -47.63 67.93
CA GLU A 162 -14.71 -48.63 68.42
C GLU A 162 -14.04 -49.87 69.05
N ILE A 163 -12.90 -50.30 68.52
CA ILE A 163 -12.10 -51.42 69.06
C ILE A 163 -11.42 -50.99 70.36
N ASN A 164 -10.71 -49.85 70.38
CA ASN A 164 -10.02 -49.35 71.57
C ASN A 164 -11.00 -49.13 72.75
N CYS A 165 -12.16 -48.51 72.51
CA CYS A 165 -13.20 -48.33 73.53
C CYS A 165 -13.76 -49.67 74.05
N LYS A 166 -13.63 -50.77 73.31
CA LYS A 166 -14.00 -52.13 73.76
C LYS A 166 -12.87 -52.83 74.51
N GLU A 167 -11.62 -52.49 74.24
CA GLU A 167 -10.46 -52.90 75.06
C GLU A 167 -10.52 -52.21 76.43
N GLU A 168 -10.68 -50.88 76.46
CA GLU A 168 -10.86 -50.09 77.69
C GLU A 168 -12.05 -50.58 78.52
N ASN A 169 -13.19 -50.92 77.90
CA ASN A 169 -14.32 -51.48 78.64
C ASN A 169 -14.03 -52.89 79.23
N LYS A 170 -13.17 -53.72 78.61
CA LYS A 170 -12.73 -54.98 79.25
C LYS A 170 -11.80 -54.71 80.41
N GLU A 171 -10.87 -53.76 80.27
CA GLU A 171 -9.91 -53.41 81.31
C GLU A 171 -10.62 -52.80 82.52
N ILE A 172 -11.56 -51.88 82.30
CA ILE A 172 -12.45 -51.32 83.33
C ILE A 172 -13.33 -52.42 83.96
N VAL A 173 -13.88 -53.37 83.18
CA VAL A 173 -14.63 -54.51 83.73
C VAL A 173 -13.74 -55.45 84.55
N SER A 174 -12.46 -55.61 84.19
CA SER A 174 -11.50 -56.39 84.99
C SER A 174 -11.17 -55.69 86.30
N ILE A 175 -10.90 -54.38 86.26
CA ILE A 175 -10.65 -53.55 87.45
C ILE A 175 -11.89 -53.49 88.35
N TRP A 176 -13.08 -53.43 87.77
CA TRP A 176 -14.35 -53.49 88.51
C TRP A 176 -14.60 -54.88 89.12
N ALA A 177 -14.28 -55.96 88.39
CA ALA A 177 -14.36 -57.32 88.92
C ALA A 177 -13.40 -57.55 90.09
N ASP A 178 -12.14 -57.11 89.98
CA ASP A 178 -11.17 -57.18 91.09
C ASP A 178 -11.60 -56.30 92.27
N SER A 179 -12.14 -55.11 92.01
CA SER A 179 -12.69 -54.23 93.05
C SER A 179 -13.90 -54.84 93.77
N VAL A 180 -14.79 -55.52 93.04
CA VAL A 180 -15.96 -56.22 93.61
C VAL A 180 -15.51 -57.45 94.41
N CYS A 181 -14.56 -58.24 93.88
CA CYS A 181 -13.96 -59.37 94.61
C CYS A 181 -13.29 -58.92 95.91
N LYS A 182 -12.54 -57.80 95.88
CA LYS A 182 -11.91 -57.23 97.08
C LYS A 182 -12.95 -56.69 98.07
N GLY A 183 -14.00 -56.01 97.60
CA GLY A 183 -15.10 -55.52 98.43
C GLY A 183 -15.87 -56.65 99.14
N VAL A 184 -16.12 -57.76 98.46
CA VAL A 184 -16.76 -58.95 99.06
C VAL A 184 -15.86 -59.60 100.11
N LEU A 185 -14.54 -59.56 99.94
CA LEU A 185 -13.58 -60.07 100.92
C LEU A 185 -13.51 -59.17 102.18
N GLU A 186 -13.41 -57.85 102.02
CA GLU A 186 -13.40 -56.89 103.14
C GLU A 186 -14.72 -56.87 103.94
N CYS A 187 -15.84 -57.28 103.32
CA CYS A 187 -17.14 -57.46 104.00
C CYS A 187 -17.23 -58.70 104.90
N ILE A 188 -16.26 -59.63 104.85
CA ILE A 188 -16.19 -60.80 105.75
C ILE A 188 -15.29 -60.50 106.96
N ASP A 189 -14.22 -59.73 106.78
CA ASP A 189 -13.21 -59.45 107.82
C ASP A 189 -13.57 -58.28 108.77
N ARG A 190 -14.81 -57.76 108.78
CA ARG A 190 -15.16 -56.54 109.55
C ARG A 190 -16.41 -56.59 110.44
N GLU A 191 -16.88 -57.78 110.84
CA GLU A 191 -17.53 -57.93 112.15
C GLU A 191 -16.47 -57.98 113.27
N GLY A 192 -15.76 -56.87 113.50
CA GLY A 192 -14.68 -56.81 114.48
C GLY A 192 -14.18 -55.39 114.80
N THR A 193 -14.55 -54.89 115.99
CA THR A 193 -13.89 -53.83 116.81
C THR A 193 -13.38 -52.55 116.10
N VAL A 194 -14.04 -51.39 116.22
CA VAL A 194 -14.07 -50.46 117.39
C VAL A 194 -12.89 -49.44 117.42
N GLN A 195 -13.23 -48.14 117.21
CA GLN A 195 -12.53 -46.88 117.59
C GLN A 195 -11.07 -46.67 117.06
N GLU A 196 -10.47 -45.47 117.00
CA GLU A 196 -10.82 -44.10 117.47
C GLU A 196 -10.14 -42.99 116.62
N GLU A 197 -10.74 -41.79 116.60
CA GLU A 197 -10.26 -40.37 116.50
C GLU A 197 -8.97 -39.88 115.75
N GLY A 198 -8.96 -38.55 115.43
CA GLY A 198 -7.86 -37.75 114.83
C GLY A 198 -8.28 -37.01 113.52
N GLU A 199 -8.52 -35.68 113.49
CA GLU A 199 -7.57 -34.54 113.28
C GLU A 199 -6.86 -34.55 111.89
N SER A 200 -6.51 -33.46 111.17
CA SER A 200 -6.63 -31.97 111.24
C SER A 200 -6.05 -31.42 109.88
N GLU A 201 -6.31 -30.24 109.27
CA GLU A 201 -7.34 -29.16 109.31
C GLU A 201 -7.03 -28.14 108.17
N CYS A 202 -8.01 -27.32 107.69
CA CYS A 202 -7.83 -26.20 106.72
C CYS A 202 -7.33 -26.55 105.29
N SER A 203 -7.46 -25.76 104.21
CA SER A 203 -8.24 -24.56 103.83
C SER A 203 -8.14 -24.42 102.28
N LEU A 204 -8.69 -23.46 101.51
CA LEU A 204 -9.30 -22.13 101.71
C LEU A 204 -10.61 -21.98 100.88
N THR A 205 -11.30 -20.84 101.02
CA THR A 205 -12.51 -20.45 100.24
C THR A 205 -12.18 -19.75 98.92
N ASN A 206 -12.85 -20.12 97.82
CA ASN A 206 -12.90 -19.35 96.57
C ASN A 206 -14.29 -18.68 96.42
N GLU A 207 -14.36 -17.36 96.59
CA GLU A 207 -15.52 -16.55 96.21
C GLU A 207 -15.16 -15.67 95.01
N ALA A 208 -15.70 -15.99 93.83
CA ALA A 208 -15.65 -15.15 92.64
C ALA A 208 -16.88 -15.42 91.75
N TYR A 209 -17.46 -14.37 91.17
CA TYR A 209 -18.73 -14.45 90.43
C TYR A 209 -18.55 -15.10 89.04
N PRO A 210 -19.49 -15.97 88.57
CA PRO A 210 -19.35 -16.65 87.28
C PRO A 210 -19.32 -15.75 86.03
N ASP A 211 -20.07 -14.65 85.99
CA ASP A 211 -20.19 -13.80 84.79
C ASP A 211 -18.84 -13.20 84.36
N THR A 212 -18.06 -12.70 85.32
CA THR A 212 -16.78 -12.02 85.05
C THR A 212 -15.76 -12.95 84.39
N ALA A 213 -15.83 -14.26 84.67
CA ALA A 213 -14.95 -15.25 84.04
C ALA A 213 -15.28 -15.45 82.55
N LEU A 214 -16.54 -15.34 82.14
CA LEU A 214 -16.97 -15.52 80.75
C LEU A 214 -16.64 -14.31 79.88
N GLU A 215 -16.80 -13.09 80.42
CA GLU A 215 -16.30 -11.87 79.77
C GLU A 215 -14.78 -11.91 79.61
N PHE A 216 -14.04 -12.26 80.67
CA PHE A 216 -12.58 -12.33 80.63
C PHE A 216 -12.07 -13.36 79.60
N LEU A 217 -12.71 -14.53 79.51
CA LEU A 217 -12.40 -15.54 78.49
C LEU A 217 -12.65 -15.00 77.07
N SER A 218 -13.72 -14.23 76.87
CA SER A 218 -14.09 -13.61 75.60
C SER A 218 -13.09 -12.52 75.19
N CYS A 219 -12.64 -11.68 76.14
CA CYS A 219 -11.58 -10.69 75.93
C CYS A 219 -10.25 -11.36 75.54
N LEU A 220 -9.86 -12.45 76.21
CA LEU A 220 -8.65 -13.20 75.86
C LEU A 220 -8.71 -13.81 74.44
N GLN A 221 -9.88 -14.31 74.01
CA GLN A 221 -10.07 -14.78 72.63
C GLN A 221 -9.94 -13.64 71.61
N PHE A 222 -10.54 -12.47 71.89
CA PHE A 222 -10.42 -11.29 71.02
C PHE A 222 -8.98 -10.79 70.91
N ILE A 223 -8.25 -10.74 72.03
CA ILE A 223 -6.81 -10.40 72.04
C ILE A 223 -6.01 -11.41 71.21
N ASN A 224 -6.26 -12.72 71.36
CA ASN A 224 -5.55 -13.75 70.59
C ASN A 224 -5.80 -13.64 69.07
N PHE A 225 -7.01 -13.25 68.66
CA PHE A 225 -7.33 -12.96 67.26
C PHE A 225 -6.61 -11.70 66.75
N TYR A 226 -6.61 -10.62 67.54
CA TYR A 226 -5.94 -9.37 67.18
C TYR A 226 -4.42 -9.51 67.07
N LEU A 227 -3.78 -10.27 67.97
CA LEU A 227 -2.35 -10.59 67.88
C LEU A 227 -1.99 -11.31 66.57
N LYS A 228 -2.75 -12.34 66.19
CA LYS A 228 -2.56 -13.07 64.92
C LYS A 228 -2.78 -12.21 63.68
N PHE A 229 -3.68 -11.23 63.75
CA PHE A 229 -3.92 -10.27 62.68
C PHE A 229 -2.72 -9.31 62.52
N LEU A 230 -2.15 -8.82 63.61
CA LEU A 230 -0.94 -7.99 63.57
C LEU A 230 0.29 -8.77 63.12
N GLU A 231 0.46 -10.02 63.56
CA GLU A 231 1.50 -10.94 63.09
C GLU A 231 1.44 -11.13 61.55
N GLN A 232 0.24 -11.33 60.99
CA GLN A 232 0.03 -11.42 59.54
C GLN A 232 0.31 -10.10 58.82
N LEU A 233 -0.09 -8.95 59.37
CA LEU A 233 0.24 -7.64 58.78
C LEU A 233 1.76 -7.42 58.75
N ASN A 234 2.44 -7.78 59.83
CA ASN A 234 3.88 -7.64 59.99
C ASN A 234 4.65 -8.46 58.93
N GLU A 235 4.25 -9.72 58.72
CA GLU A 235 4.81 -10.61 57.69
C GLU A 235 4.59 -10.04 56.27
N LYS A 236 3.37 -9.57 55.97
CA LYS A 236 3.05 -9.00 54.65
C LYS A 236 3.75 -7.66 54.38
N MET A 237 4.06 -6.88 55.42
CA MET A 237 4.86 -5.66 55.32
C MET A 237 6.38 -5.88 55.37
N LYS A 238 6.81 -7.11 55.73
CA LYS A 238 8.19 -7.56 55.91
C LYS A 238 8.92 -6.84 57.04
N LEU A 239 8.30 -6.82 58.22
CA LEU A 239 8.79 -6.17 59.43
C LEU A 239 9.29 -7.18 60.49
N ASP A 240 9.36 -8.46 60.16
CA ASP A 240 9.52 -9.58 61.11
C ASP A 240 10.83 -9.57 61.88
N SER A 241 11.92 -9.13 61.23
CA SER A 241 13.22 -8.96 61.87
C SER A 241 13.30 -7.75 62.81
N LEU A 242 12.30 -6.88 62.82
CA LEU A 242 12.26 -5.66 63.65
C LEU A 242 11.23 -5.79 64.77
N ALA A 243 10.05 -6.36 64.48
CA ALA A 243 9.03 -6.63 65.49
C ALA A 243 9.47 -7.65 66.57
N ALA A 244 10.49 -8.46 66.29
CA ALA A 244 11.12 -9.34 67.27
C ALA A 244 11.99 -8.60 68.31
N GLU A 245 12.42 -7.37 68.02
CA GLU A 245 13.32 -6.58 68.89
C GLU A 245 12.58 -5.49 69.70
N VAL A 246 11.37 -5.09 69.28
CA VAL A 246 10.62 -3.98 69.88
C VAL A 246 9.25 -4.43 70.38
N GLY A 247 8.90 -4.05 71.61
CA GLY A 247 7.66 -4.45 72.26
C GLY A 247 6.38 -4.01 71.53
N PHE A 248 5.30 -4.79 71.75
CA PHE A 248 4.02 -4.74 71.04
C PHE A 248 3.43 -3.34 70.77
N ASP A 249 3.57 -2.42 71.73
CA ASP A 249 3.13 -1.02 71.65
C ASP A 249 3.70 -0.29 70.43
N MET A 250 5.01 -0.47 70.19
CA MET A 250 5.73 0.14 69.07
C MET A 250 5.50 -0.59 67.74
N THR A 251 5.12 -1.87 67.76
CA THR A 251 4.87 -2.67 66.54
C THR A 251 3.76 -2.02 65.70
N MET A 252 2.75 -1.42 66.35
CA MET A 252 1.67 -0.70 65.67
C MET A 252 2.17 0.57 64.96
N ASP A 253 2.99 1.38 65.63
CA ASP A 253 3.59 2.59 65.03
C ASP A 253 4.53 2.25 63.87
N MET A 254 5.28 1.15 63.97
CA MET A 254 6.12 0.66 62.87
C MET A 254 5.29 0.20 61.65
N ILE A 255 4.16 -0.46 61.88
CA ILE A 255 3.19 -0.83 60.83
C ILE A 255 2.60 0.44 60.18
N LEU A 256 2.18 1.43 60.97
CA LEU A 256 1.63 2.68 60.46
C LEU A 256 2.64 3.48 59.62
N ALA A 257 3.85 3.70 60.14
CA ALA A 257 4.92 4.39 59.40
C ALA A 257 5.31 3.66 58.11
N ARG A 258 5.24 2.31 58.11
CA ARG A 258 5.47 1.50 56.92
C ARG A 258 4.35 1.62 55.89
N VAL A 259 3.10 1.72 56.31
CA VAL A 259 1.95 2.01 55.42
C VAL A 259 2.10 3.39 54.80
N GLU A 260 2.39 4.43 55.58
CA GLU A 260 2.60 5.79 55.06
C GLU A 260 3.74 5.84 54.03
N GLN A 261 4.85 5.15 54.30
CA GLN A 261 5.96 5.03 53.35
C GLN A 261 5.54 4.34 52.04
N LEU A 262 4.77 3.25 52.11
CA LEU A 262 4.30 2.52 50.93
C LEU A 262 3.31 3.35 50.10
N VAL A 263 2.35 4.03 50.75
CA VAL A 263 1.40 4.94 50.09
C VAL A 263 2.14 6.09 49.40
N LYS A 264 3.19 6.64 50.02
CA LYS A 264 4.02 7.67 49.39
C LYS A 264 4.77 7.15 48.16
N LEU A 265 5.42 5.99 48.27
CA LEU A 265 6.15 5.37 47.16
C LEU A 265 5.22 5.02 45.98
N GLU A 266 4.00 4.56 46.25
CA GLU A 266 2.98 4.35 45.23
C GLU A 266 2.55 5.68 44.58
N GLY A 267 2.32 6.72 45.38
CA GLY A 267 2.00 8.07 44.89
C GLY A 267 3.09 8.63 43.96
N ASP A 268 4.35 8.57 44.38
CA ASP A 268 5.52 9.01 43.59
C ASP A 268 5.63 8.21 42.27
N ALA A 269 5.48 6.88 42.34
CA ALA A 269 5.49 6.02 41.15
C ALA A 269 4.30 6.27 40.19
N VAL A 270 3.11 6.57 40.71
CA VAL A 270 1.94 6.96 39.90
C VAL A 270 2.18 8.30 39.21
N VAL A 271 2.80 9.27 39.90
CA VAL A 271 3.19 10.55 39.30
C VAL A 271 4.24 10.35 38.19
N GLU A 272 5.30 9.56 38.43
CA GLU A 272 6.30 9.27 37.41
C GLU A 272 5.66 8.62 36.17
N ASN A 273 4.90 7.53 36.35
CA ASN A 273 4.19 6.85 35.27
C ASN A 273 3.27 7.79 34.49
N LYS A 274 2.59 8.73 35.16
CA LYS A 274 1.74 9.75 34.53
C LYS A 274 2.56 10.73 33.67
N THR A 275 3.76 11.13 34.11
CA THR A 275 4.66 11.96 33.27
C THR A 275 5.22 11.20 32.07
N VAL A 276 5.61 9.93 32.26
CA VAL A 276 6.10 9.05 31.20
C VAL A 276 5.01 8.83 30.15
N ALA A 277 3.80 8.46 30.55
CA ALA A 277 2.65 8.28 29.68
C ALA A 277 2.29 9.57 28.90
N TYR A 278 2.35 10.74 29.55
CA TYR A 278 2.16 12.03 28.87
C TYR A 278 3.28 12.33 27.86
N SER A 279 4.53 11.98 28.16
CA SER A 279 5.65 12.11 27.21
C SER A 279 5.48 11.18 25.99
N LEU A 280 5.04 9.94 26.21
CA LEU A 280 4.79 8.95 25.15
C LEU A 280 3.60 9.37 24.28
N ARG A 281 2.51 9.86 24.88
CA ARG A 281 1.33 10.38 24.14
C ARG A 281 1.69 11.58 23.25
N ARG A 282 2.58 12.47 23.70
CA ARG A 282 3.12 13.57 22.87
C ARG A 282 4.02 13.04 21.73
N LYS A 283 4.93 12.11 22.01
CA LYS A 283 5.77 11.46 20.99
C LYS A 283 4.92 10.75 19.92
N LEU A 284 3.88 10.02 20.33
CA LEU A 284 2.95 9.31 19.43
C LEU A 284 2.19 10.29 18.53
N LYS A 285 1.66 11.41 19.07
CA LYS A 285 0.99 12.44 18.26
C LYS A 285 1.93 13.01 17.19
N ALA A 286 3.15 13.38 17.57
CA ALA A 286 4.15 13.93 16.64
C ALA A 286 4.58 12.94 15.55
N GLN A 287 4.63 11.63 15.85
CA GLN A 287 4.89 10.61 14.82
C GLN A 287 3.67 10.40 13.90
N LYS A 288 2.43 10.48 14.42
CA LYS A 288 1.22 10.42 13.58
C LYS A 288 1.16 11.59 12.60
N GLU A 289 1.36 12.81 13.08
CA GLU A 289 1.43 14.03 12.25
C GLU A 289 2.59 14.00 11.24
N LYS A 290 3.65 13.23 11.50
CA LYS A 290 4.76 12.99 10.57
C LYS A 290 4.42 11.94 9.51
N LEU A 291 3.68 10.89 9.88
CA LEU A 291 3.17 9.87 8.97
C LEU A 291 2.14 10.46 8.01
N GLU A 292 1.15 11.21 8.52
CA GLU A 292 0.10 11.87 7.72
C GLU A 292 0.70 12.82 6.67
N ARG A 293 1.73 13.60 7.02
CA ARG A 293 2.48 14.43 6.05
C ARG A 293 3.25 13.61 5.01
N LYS A 294 3.82 12.46 5.38
CA LYS A 294 4.47 11.57 4.41
C LYS A 294 3.45 10.91 3.46
N GLU A 295 2.28 10.55 3.97
CA GLU A 295 1.21 9.95 3.17
C GLU A 295 0.64 10.95 2.14
N LEU A 296 0.39 12.19 2.54
CA LEU A 296 -0.01 13.26 1.60
C LEU A 296 1.05 13.49 0.50
N HIS A 297 2.34 13.47 0.85
CA HIS A 297 3.42 13.59 -0.14
C HIS A 297 3.50 12.37 -1.07
N MET A 298 3.32 11.16 -0.55
CA MET A 298 3.29 9.92 -1.33
C MET A 298 2.15 9.94 -2.36
N ASN A 299 0.96 10.40 -1.97
CA ASN A 299 -0.18 10.49 -2.87
C ASN A 299 0.00 11.58 -3.95
N LEU A 300 0.61 12.72 -3.61
CA LEU A 300 1.00 13.73 -4.62
C LEU A 300 2.03 13.17 -5.62
N LEU A 301 3.01 12.37 -5.16
CA LEU A 301 3.98 11.71 -6.04
C LEU A 301 3.29 10.67 -6.96
N ARG A 302 2.36 9.86 -6.44
CA ARG A 302 1.55 8.93 -7.24
C ARG A 302 0.79 9.67 -8.35
N GLN A 303 0.12 10.77 -8.02
CA GLN A 303 -0.62 11.59 -8.98
C GLN A 303 0.30 12.23 -10.04
N LYS A 304 1.53 12.63 -9.68
CA LYS A 304 2.48 13.14 -10.68
C LYS A 304 3.09 12.04 -11.55
N ILE A 305 3.19 10.80 -11.06
CA ILE A 305 3.58 9.65 -11.88
C ILE A 305 2.51 9.37 -12.94
N THR A 306 1.23 9.25 -12.57
CA THR A 306 0.16 8.99 -13.55
C THR A 306 0.07 10.10 -14.60
N GLN A 307 0.15 11.38 -14.20
CA GLN A 307 0.21 12.49 -15.16
C GLN A 307 1.39 12.38 -16.13
N LEU A 308 2.58 12.00 -15.66
CA LEU A 308 3.76 11.85 -16.53
C LEU A 308 3.66 10.63 -17.45
N GLU A 309 2.91 9.59 -17.06
CA GLU A 309 2.60 8.42 -17.88
C GLU A 309 1.56 8.75 -18.96
N GLU A 310 0.50 9.50 -18.62
CA GLU A 310 -0.48 10.07 -19.55
C GLU A 310 0.20 10.99 -20.58
N GLU A 311 0.99 11.98 -20.13
CA GLU A 311 1.75 12.87 -21.00
C GLU A 311 2.70 12.08 -21.95
N LYS A 312 3.29 10.97 -21.47
CA LYS A 312 4.16 10.10 -22.27
C LYS A 312 3.38 9.33 -23.33
N GLN A 313 2.18 8.83 -23.01
CA GLN A 313 1.31 8.16 -23.98
C GLN A 313 0.84 9.13 -25.07
N VAL A 314 0.39 10.34 -24.70
CA VAL A 314 0.01 11.40 -25.66
C VAL A 314 1.21 11.79 -26.55
N ARG A 315 2.39 11.98 -25.97
CA ARG A 315 3.62 12.26 -26.75
C ARG A 315 3.99 11.12 -27.72
N ALA A 316 3.75 9.86 -27.35
CA ALA A 316 3.98 8.72 -28.24
C ALA A 316 2.97 8.67 -29.40
N ALA A 317 1.68 8.91 -29.14
CA ALA A 317 0.65 9.00 -30.19
C ALA A 317 0.98 10.09 -31.21
N LEU A 318 1.32 11.30 -30.75
CA LEU A 318 1.71 12.44 -31.60
C LEU A 318 2.97 12.15 -32.45
N THR A 319 3.89 11.29 -31.99
CA THR A 319 5.02 10.85 -32.84
C THR A 319 4.59 9.89 -33.96
N VAL A 320 3.62 9.00 -33.72
CA VAL A 320 3.08 8.10 -34.74
C VAL A 320 2.30 8.90 -35.79
N GLU A 321 1.39 9.79 -35.38
CA GLU A 321 0.63 10.66 -36.29
C GLU A 321 1.56 11.51 -37.17
N ARG A 322 2.64 12.06 -36.59
CA ARG A 322 3.67 12.78 -37.35
C ARG A 322 4.32 11.92 -38.42
N ASP A 323 4.66 10.66 -38.12
CA ASP A 323 5.34 9.80 -39.07
C ASP A 323 4.41 9.24 -40.16
N GLU A 324 3.13 9.03 -39.84
CA GLU A 324 2.08 8.77 -40.84
C GLU A 324 1.87 9.97 -41.77
N ALA A 325 1.79 11.19 -41.23
CA ALA A 325 1.72 12.41 -42.01
C ALA A 325 2.98 12.60 -42.90
N ASN A 326 4.18 12.37 -42.35
CA ASN A 326 5.45 12.37 -43.11
C ASN A 326 5.47 11.31 -44.22
N LEU A 327 4.81 10.16 -44.03
CA LEU A 327 4.67 9.11 -45.04
C LEU A 327 3.66 9.52 -46.13
N ALA A 328 2.53 10.13 -45.76
CA ALA A 328 1.55 10.68 -46.68
C ALA A 328 2.16 11.80 -47.57
N VAL A 329 2.88 12.74 -46.96
CA VAL A 329 3.63 13.79 -47.68
C VAL A 329 4.64 13.18 -48.66
N ARG A 330 5.38 12.14 -48.27
CA ARG A 330 6.31 11.42 -49.17
C ARG A 330 5.61 10.65 -50.29
N LYS A 331 4.38 10.13 -50.08
CA LYS A 331 3.55 9.53 -51.14
C LYS A 331 3.06 10.59 -52.13
N LEU A 332 2.60 11.75 -51.65
CA LEU A 332 2.12 12.85 -52.49
C LEU A 332 3.22 13.47 -53.36
N HIS A 333 4.44 13.69 -52.82
CA HIS A 333 5.58 14.15 -53.62
C HIS A 333 5.88 13.21 -54.80
N LYS A 334 5.90 11.89 -54.57
CA LYS A 334 6.09 10.89 -55.63
C LYS A 334 4.96 10.87 -56.66
N MET A 335 3.75 11.33 -56.32
CA MET A 335 2.66 11.50 -57.28
C MET A 335 2.83 12.80 -58.09
N ILE A 336 3.23 13.90 -57.44
CA ILE A 336 3.56 15.17 -58.10
C ILE A 336 4.69 14.96 -59.13
N GLU A 337 5.77 14.26 -58.78
CA GLU A 337 6.86 13.90 -59.71
C GLU A 337 6.38 13.13 -60.96
N ARG A 338 5.37 12.26 -60.81
CA ARG A 338 4.79 11.49 -61.93
C ARG A 338 3.93 12.37 -62.82
N LEU A 339 3.05 13.18 -62.21
CA LEU A 339 2.19 14.12 -62.92
C LEU A 339 3.00 15.20 -63.65
N GLN A 340 4.09 15.67 -63.05
CA GLN A 340 5.03 16.60 -63.66
C GLN A 340 5.65 16.00 -64.94
N LYS A 341 6.16 14.76 -64.87
CA LYS A 341 6.70 14.06 -66.05
C LYS A 341 5.66 13.85 -67.16
N GLN A 342 4.41 13.54 -66.79
CA GLN A 342 3.31 13.45 -67.78
C GLN A 342 2.97 14.80 -68.41
N LEU A 343 2.97 15.88 -67.62
CA LEU A 343 2.74 17.25 -68.09
C LEU A 343 3.86 17.71 -69.04
N ASP A 344 5.11 17.37 -68.76
CA ASP A 344 6.25 17.78 -69.59
C ASP A 344 6.30 16.99 -70.91
N LEU A 345 5.98 15.69 -70.91
CA LEU A 345 5.74 14.92 -72.15
C LEU A 345 4.54 15.45 -72.96
N ALA A 346 3.47 15.88 -72.29
CA ALA A 346 2.31 16.50 -72.93
C ALA A 346 2.63 17.89 -73.52
N ARG A 347 3.60 18.62 -72.94
CA ARG A 347 4.13 19.88 -73.50
C ARG A 347 5.00 19.61 -74.73
N GLU A 348 5.93 18.67 -74.64
CA GLU A 348 6.84 18.27 -75.73
C GLU A 348 6.07 17.83 -76.98
N THR A 349 5.10 16.94 -76.82
CA THR A 349 4.20 16.52 -77.91
C THR A 349 3.32 17.67 -78.45
N ASN A 350 2.92 18.62 -77.60
CA ASN A 350 2.19 19.81 -78.06
C ASN A 350 3.08 20.76 -78.87
N THR A 351 4.38 20.87 -78.54
CA THR A 351 5.35 21.64 -79.34
C THR A 351 5.70 20.96 -80.67
N ASP A 352 5.87 19.64 -80.68
CA ASP A 352 6.07 18.85 -81.91
C ASP A 352 4.87 18.98 -82.88
N LEU A 353 3.64 18.83 -82.37
CA LEU A 353 2.43 19.01 -83.16
C LEU A 353 2.27 20.45 -83.68
N LYS A 354 2.72 21.46 -82.92
CA LYS A 354 2.76 22.86 -83.39
C LYS A 354 3.77 23.06 -84.51
N ALA A 355 4.99 22.51 -84.39
CA ALA A 355 6.01 22.58 -85.43
C ALA A 355 5.53 21.96 -86.75
N LYS A 356 4.97 20.74 -86.68
CA LYS A 356 4.35 20.05 -87.82
C LYS A 356 3.17 20.81 -88.41
N LEU A 357 2.40 21.54 -87.60
CA LEU A 357 1.30 22.38 -88.08
C LEU A 357 1.84 23.62 -88.83
N SER A 358 2.91 24.26 -88.36
CA SER A 358 3.60 25.33 -89.11
C SER A 358 4.18 24.83 -90.43
N GLU A 359 4.92 23.72 -90.45
CA GLU A 359 5.43 23.08 -91.68
C GLU A 359 4.29 22.77 -92.67
N THR A 360 3.19 22.20 -92.17
CA THR A 360 1.99 21.91 -92.99
C THR A 360 1.34 23.20 -93.51
N SER A 361 1.42 24.32 -92.77
CA SER A 361 0.89 25.61 -93.21
C SER A 361 1.79 26.27 -94.27
N GLU A 362 3.11 26.18 -94.13
CA GLU A 362 4.08 26.68 -95.11
C GLU A 362 3.98 25.87 -96.41
N LEU A 363 3.89 24.55 -96.33
CA LEU A 363 3.63 23.67 -97.48
C LEU A 363 2.30 24.01 -98.19
N LYS A 364 1.25 24.38 -97.43
CA LYS A 364 -0.02 24.85 -98.02
C LYS A 364 0.13 26.21 -98.68
N VAL A 365 0.87 27.15 -98.10
CA VAL A 365 1.15 28.46 -98.71
C VAL A 365 1.95 28.29 -100.01
N THR A 366 3.02 27.50 -100.02
CA THR A 366 3.80 27.24 -101.24
C THR A 366 2.99 26.47 -102.30
N THR A 367 2.12 25.54 -101.89
CA THR A 367 1.20 24.86 -102.83
C THR A 367 0.16 25.83 -103.42
N ALA A 368 -0.36 26.77 -102.62
CA ALA A 368 -1.33 27.77 -103.06
C ALA A 368 -0.73 28.90 -103.93
N VAL A 369 0.60 28.94 -104.10
CA VAL A 369 1.29 29.86 -105.02
C VAL A 369 1.51 29.25 -106.42
N MET A 370 1.20 27.95 -106.64
CA MET A 370 1.03 27.42 -108.01
C MET A 370 -0.38 27.70 -108.56
N PRO A 371 -0.51 28.13 -109.84
CA PRO A 371 -1.80 28.50 -110.40
C PRO A 371 -2.60 27.31 -110.96
N ILE A 372 -3.85 27.20 -110.49
CA ILE A 372 -5.07 26.85 -111.26
C ILE A 372 -5.07 25.49 -112.02
N PHE A 373 -5.94 24.56 -111.63
CA PHE A 373 -7.14 24.20 -112.42
C PHE A 373 -8.13 23.28 -111.67
N SER A 374 -9.36 23.23 -112.17
CA SER A 374 -10.58 22.61 -111.63
C SER A 374 -10.78 21.14 -112.00
N THR A 375 -11.61 20.40 -111.26
CA THR A 375 -12.89 19.82 -111.78
C THR A 375 -13.80 19.25 -110.67
N ASP A 376 -15.11 19.37 -110.91
CA ASP A 376 -16.26 19.13 -110.03
C ASP A 376 -16.65 17.65 -109.76
N ASN A 377 -17.78 17.49 -109.02
CA ASN A 377 -18.74 16.37 -109.02
C ASN A 377 -18.31 15.04 -108.33
N THR A 378 -19.21 14.22 -107.74
CA THR A 378 -20.64 14.35 -107.34
C THR A 378 -20.99 13.19 -106.39
N SER A 379 -21.86 13.40 -105.40
CA SER A 379 -22.92 12.44 -105.02
C SER A 379 -23.82 13.02 -103.90
N ALA A 380 -25.07 12.55 -103.79
CA ALA A 380 -25.97 12.91 -102.70
C ALA A 380 -26.92 11.74 -102.33
N CYS A 381 -27.33 11.74 -101.06
CA CYS A 381 -28.55 11.11 -100.51
C CYS A 381 -28.55 9.59 -100.14
N VAL A 382 -29.45 9.27 -99.21
CA VAL A 382 -30.00 7.95 -98.78
C VAL A 382 -29.09 6.93 -98.06
N CYS A 383 -28.99 7.12 -96.75
CA CYS A 383 -29.26 6.18 -95.63
C CYS A 383 -29.62 4.69 -95.88
N MET A 384 -29.26 3.82 -94.91
CA MET A 384 -29.94 2.57 -94.41
C MET A 384 -29.03 1.33 -94.25
N TYR A 385 -29.30 0.52 -93.20
CA TYR A 385 -28.66 -0.76 -92.80
C TYR A 385 -27.16 -0.70 -92.38
N ALA A 386 -26.81 -0.75 -91.08
CA ALA A 386 -26.70 -1.94 -90.17
C ALA A 386 -25.39 -2.74 -90.39
N TYR A 387 -24.59 -3.15 -89.40
CA TYR A 387 -24.79 -3.45 -87.95
C TYR A 387 -23.84 -2.61 -87.05
N ARG A 388 -24.28 -2.03 -85.91
CA ARG A 388 -24.44 -2.61 -84.56
C ARG A 388 -23.15 -3.09 -83.85
N TYR A 389 -22.59 -2.22 -82.98
CA TYR A 389 -22.26 -2.55 -81.57
C TYR A 389 -21.97 -1.28 -80.73
N MET A 390 -22.67 -1.11 -79.59
CA MET A 390 -22.38 -0.24 -78.40
C MET A 390 -21.98 1.26 -78.58
N PHE A 391 -22.39 2.21 -77.73
CA PHE A 391 -23.29 2.17 -76.56
C PHE A 391 -23.91 3.57 -76.35
N SER A 392 -25.21 3.67 -76.09
CA SER A 392 -25.86 4.93 -75.72
C SER A 392 -27.16 4.70 -74.95
N LEU A 393 -27.26 5.29 -73.74
CA LEU A 393 -28.36 6.15 -73.27
C LEU A 393 -28.22 6.47 -71.77
N THR A 394 -28.89 7.54 -71.34
CA THR A 394 -28.95 8.02 -69.96
C THR A 394 -30.17 7.49 -69.20
N SER A 395 -29.93 6.79 -68.08
CA SER A 395 -30.88 6.59 -66.96
C SER A 395 -32.17 5.77 -67.24
N PRO A 396 -32.91 5.29 -66.21
CA PRO A 396 -32.67 5.29 -64.75
C PRO A 396 -32.69 3.87 -64.13
N SER A 397 -32.90 3.80 -62.80
CA SER A 397 -33.19 2.61 -61.95
C SER A 397 -32.01 1.81 -61.37
N LEU A 398 -32.26 1.17 -60.24
CA LEU A 398 -31.30 0.53 -59.31
C LEU A 398 -31.07 -0.96 -59.66
N PRO A 399 -29.99 -1.58 -59.13
CA PRO A 399 -30.17 -2.30 -57.86
C PRO A 399 -29.15 -1.92 -56.78
N VAL A 400 -29.60 -1.97 -55.52
CA VAL A 400 -28.71 -1.97 -54.34
C VAL A 400 -28.29 -3.41 -54.04
N SER A 401 -27.08 -3.82 -54.45
CA SER A 401 -26.45 -5.07 -53.97
C SER A 401 -25.00 -5.25 -54.45
N PHE A 402 -24.03 -4.77 -53.67
CA PHE A 402 -22.82 -5.54 -53.26
C PHE A 402 -21.92 -4.73 -52.29
N ILE A 403 -22.46 -4.34 -51.13
CA ILE A 403 -21.60 -4.16 -49.96
C ILE A 403 -21.05 -5.57 -49.65
N PRO A 404 -19.74 -5.78 -49.44
CA PRO A 404 -19.22 -7.09 -49.09
C PRO A 404 -19.92 -7.60 -47.83
N PHE A 405 -20.44 -8.83 -47.86
CA PHE A 405 -21.16 -9.43 -46.72
C PHE A 405 -20.31 -9.40 -45.43
N CYS A 406 -18.98 -9.55 -45.60
CA CYS A 406 -17.98 -9.41 -44.54
C CYS A 406 -17.99 -8.04 -43.84
N LEU A 407 -18.24 -6.94 -44.57
CA LEU A 407 -18.23 -5.59 -44.01
C LEU A 407 -19.49 -5.31 -43.17
N LEU A 408 -20.64 -5.83 -43.61
CA LEU A 408 -21.89 -5.80 -42.84
C LEU A 408 -21.79 -6.68 -41.58
N SER A 409 -21.17 -7.87 -41.68
CA SER A 409 -20.85 -8.68 -40.49
C SER A 409 -19.95 -7.91 -39.55
N GLN A 410 -18.79 -7.43 -40.01
CA GLN A 410 -17.81 -6.71 -39.17
C GLN A 410 -18.41 -5.48 -38.46
N LEU A 411 -19.33 -4.76 -39.11
CA LEU A 411 -20.05 -3.64 -38.47
C LEU A 411 -21.07 -4.11 -37.43
N ALA A 412 -21.77 -5.23 -37.67
CA ALA A 412 -22.67 -5.84 -36.68
C ALA A 412 -21.88 -6.42 -35.49
N ASP A 413 -20.81 -7.16 -35.74
CA ASP A 413 -19.89 -7.75 -34.76
C ASP A 413 -19.28 -6.65 -33.87
N PHE A 414 -18.79 -5.56 -34.48
CA PHE A 414 -18.26 -4.39 -33.77
C PHE A 414 -19.35 -3.71 -32.91
N ARG A 415 -20.54 -3.48 -33.47
CA ARG A 415 -21.68 -2.87 -32.77
C ARG A 415 -22.14 -3.74 -31.60
N GLU A 416 -22.09 -5.06 -31.72
CA GLU A 416 -22.39 -5.98 -30.61
C GLU A 416 -21.32 -5.89 -29.50
N VAL A 417 -20.03 -5.94 -29.85
CA VAL A 417 -18.93 -5.81 -28.89
C VAL A 417 -19.00 -4.48 -28.13
N VAL A 418 -19.22 -3.36 -28.83
CA VAL A 418 -19.37 -2.03 -28.22
C VAL A 418 -20.60 -1.99 -27.31
N SER A 419 -21.75 -2.54 -27.74
CA SER A 419 -22.95 -2.63 -26.90
C SER A 419 -22.70 -3.43 -25.61
N ARG A 420 -21.97 -4.55 -25.71
CA ARG A 420 -21.59 -5.40 -24.57
C ARG A 420 -20.66 -4.67 -23.61
N MET A 421 -19.66 -3.94 -24.11
CA MET A 421 -18.73 -3.14 -23.31
C MET A 421 -19.42 -1.96 -22.60
N LEU A 422 -20.48 -1.42 -23.20
CA LEU A 422 -21.30 -0.35 -22.61
C LEU A 422 -22.36 -0.85 -21.62
N GLY A 423 -22.53 -2.17 -21.45
CA GLY A 423 -23.58 -2.75 -20.61
C GLY A 423 -24.99 -2.44 -21.12
N LEU A 424 -25.20 -2.48 -22.44
CA LEU A 424 -26.49 -2.42 -23.10
C LEU A 424 -27.02 -3.84 -23.33
N ASP A 425 -28.33 -4.06 -23.15
CA ASP A 425 -28.92 -5.39 -23.30
C ASP A 425 -29.09 -5.75 -24.78
N ILE A 426 -28.37 -6.80 -25.18
CA ILE A 426 -28.26 -7.28 -26.56
C ILE A 426 -29.44 -8.21 -26.92
N ALA A 427 -30.22 -8.68 -25.94
CA ALA A 427 -31.38 -9.54 -26.17
C ALA A 427 -32.52 -8.82 -26.94
N ASN A 428 -32.57 -7.48 -26.88
CA ASN A 428 -33.54 -6.69 -27.64
C ASN A 428 -33.05 -6.43 -29.07
N LEU A 429 -33.71 -7.08 -30.04
CA LEU A 429 -33.40 -7.08 -31.48
C LEU A 429 -33.52 -5.71 -32.20
N ALA A 430 -33.68 -4.61 -31.45
CA ALA A 430 -34.02 -3.29 -31.98
C ALA A 430 -33.30 -2.13 -31.27
N LEU A 431 -32.16 -2.38 -30.60
CA LEU A 431 -31.38 -1.32 -29.93
C LEU A 431 -30.95 -0.25 -30.95
N PRO A 432 -31.41 1.01 -30.86
CA PRO A 432 -31.12 2.02 -31.88
C PRO A 432 -29.75 2.67 -31.65
N ASP A 433 -29.03 2.98 -32.73
CA ASP A 433 -27.63 3.43 -32.63
C ASP A 433 -27.45 4.74 -31.84
N TYR A 434 -28.50 5.56 -31.72
CA TYR A 434 -28.46 6.76 -30.89
C TYR A 434 -28.32 6.45 -29.39
N GLU A 435 -28.76 5.30 -28.89
CA GLU A 435 -28.55 4.89 -27.48
C GLU A 435 -27.08 4.55 -27.21
N ILE A 436 -26.43 3.87 -28.17
CA ILE A 436 -24.99 3.57 -28.14
C ILE A 436 -24.19 4.88 -28.11
N ILE A 437 -24.53 5.82 -29.01
CA ILE A 437 -23.90 7.14 -29.10
C ILE A 437 -24.14 7.95 -27.82
N THR A 438 -25.37 8.04 -27.32
CA THR A 438 -25.70 8.80 -26.09
C THR A 438 -24.94 8.27 -24.87
N ARG A 439 -24.75 6.95 -24.77
CA ARG A 439 -24.02 6.34 -23.64
C ARG A 439 -22.51 6.52 -23.77
N LEU A 440 -21.97 6.56 -25.00
CA LEU A 440 -20.58 6.96 -25.26
C LEU A 440 -20.33 8.44 -24.96
N ASP A 441 -21.21 9.34 -25.41
CA ASP A 441 -21.10 10.78 -25.11
C ASP A 441 -21.16 11.05 -23.60
N GLY A 442 -22.00 10.31 -22.86
CA GLY A 442 -22.05 10.38 -21.38
C GLY A 442 -20.76 9.88 -20.70
N LEU A 443 -20.14 8.82 -21.22
CA LEU A 443 -18.82 8.35 -20.75
C LEU A 443 -17.70 9.34 -21.08
N ILE A 444 -17.73 9.95 -22.26
CA ILE A 444 -16.75 10.97 -22.69
C ILE A 444 -16.91 12.24 -21.84
N HIS A 445 -18.13 12.71 -21.61
CA HIS A 445 -18.40 13.86 -20.74
C HIS A 445 -17.99 13.60 -19.29
N SER A 446 -18.34 12.45 -18.70
CA SER A 446 -17.93 12.13 -17.32
C SER A 446 -16.41 12.00 -17.17
N HIS A 447 -15.71 11.44 -18.17
CA HIS A 447 -14.25 11.43 -18.19
C HIS A 447 -13.64 12.84 -18.34
N GLN A 448 -14.29 13.76 -19.07
CA GLN A 448 -13.85 15.15 -19.17
C GLN A 448 -14.11 15.94 -17.87
N HIS A 449 -15.23 15.69 -17.19
CA HIS A 449 -15.55 16.29 -15.88
C HIS A 449 -14.53 15.94 -14.78
N HIS A 450 -13.83 14.80 -14.88
CA HIS A 450 -12.72 14.46 -14.00
C HIS A 450 -11.44 15.28 -14.23
N PHE A 451 -11.29 15.95 -15.38
CA PHE A 451 -10.11 16.75 -15.73
C PHE A 451 -10.38 18.26 -15.75
N PHE A 452 -11.60 18.72 -16.04
CA PHE A 452 -12.00 20.15 -15.97
C PHE A 452 -13.46 20.33 -15.48
N PRO A 453 -13.74 21.21 -14.50
CA PRO A 453 -15.11 21.51 -14.07
C PRO A 453 -15.86 22.42 -15.07
N CYS A 454 -16.85 21.88 -15.78
CA CYS A 454 -17.85 22.69 -16.51
C CYS A 454 -19.05 23.04 -15.61
N VAL A 455 -19.57 24.26 -15.73
CA VAL A 455 -20.94 24.62 -15.29
C VAL A 455 -21.94 24.18 -16.38
N CYS A 456 -22.13 22.87 -16.50
CA CYS A 456 -22.95 22.22 -17.54
C CYS A 456 -24.29 21.77 -16.94
N PHE A 457 -25.30 22.63 -16.96
CA PHE A 457 -26.58 22.45 -16.25
C PHE A 457 -27.60 21.65 -17.08
N LYS A 458 -27.88 20.38 -16.72
CA LYS A 458 -29.12 19.65 -17.07
C LYS A 458 -29.21 18.28 -16.38
N ASP A 459 -29.72 18.26 -15.16
CA ASP A 459 -30.18 17.02 -14.53
C ASP A 459 -31.41 16.45 -15.28
N VAL A 460 -31.38 15.14 -15.55
CA VAL A 460 -32.59 14.33 -15.71
C VAL A 460 -32.52 13.24 -14.64
N ALA A 461 -33.26 13.45 -13.56
CA ALA A 461 -33.17 12.62 -12.36
C ALA A 461 -33.79 11.23 -12.55
N ARG A 462 -33.20 10.22 -11.87
CA ARG A 462 -33.91 9.30 -10.95
C ARG A 462 -32.97 8.24 -10.33
N THR A 463 -32.67 8.40 -9.04
CA THR A 463 -32.35 7.30 -8.12
C THR A 463 -33.01 7.61 -6.75
N PRO A 464 -33.74 6.67 -6.13
CA PRO A 464 -34.45 6.93 -4.87
C PRO A 464 -33.81 6.24 -3.66
N GLU A 465 -33.02 6.95 -2.86
CA GLU A 465 -32.54 6.46 -1.55
C GLU A 465 -32.65 7.54 -0.44
N GLU A 466 -33.89 7.88 -0.07
CA GLU A 466 -34.16 8.42 1.27
C GLU A 466 -34.39 7.28 2.26
N GLN A 467 -33.35 6.86 3.01
CA GLN A 467 -33.55 6.24 4.33
C GLN A 467 -32.27 6.26 5.20
N GLN A 468 -32.48 6.20 6.52
CA GLN A 468 -31.45 6.16 7.58
C GLN A 468 -30.35 7.24 7.58
N ARG A 469 -30.76 8.49 7.82
CA ARG A 469 -30.07 9.33 8.83
C ARG A 469 -30.94 10.49 9.36
N ASN A 470 -31.77 10.25 10.38
CA ASN A 470 -32.18 11.23 11.41
C ASN A 470 -33.30 10.68 12.34
N ILE A 471 -32.94 10.09 13.49
CA ILE A 471 -33.70 10.26 14.76
C ILE A 471 -32.67 10.22 15.92
N GLN A 472 -32.89 11.07 16.94
CA GLN A 472 -32.24 11.18 18.26
C GLN A 472 -31.20 12.30 18.44
N LEU A 473 -31.71 13.54 18.51
CA LEU A 473 -31.17 14.61 19.35
C LEU A 473 -32.29 15.61 19.67
N LEU A 474 -33.05 15.34 20.74
CA LEU A 474 -34.12 16.22 21.26
C LEU A 474 -34.58 15.76 22.66
N HIS A 475 -33.77 15.98 23.70
CA HIS A 475 -34.00 17.03 24.71
C HIS A 475 -32.77 17.18 25.63
#